data_AF-A0A0S4WRF7-F1
#
_entry.id   AF-A0A0S4WRF7-F1
#
_cell.length_a   1.000
_cell.length_b   1.000
_cell.length_c   1.000
_cell.angle_alpha   90.00
_cell.angle_beta   90.00
_cell.angle_gamma   90.00
#
_symmetry.space_group_name_H-M   'P 1'
#
loop_
_entity.id
_entity.type
_entity.pdbx_description
1 polymer ?
#
loop_
_entity_poly.entity_id
_entity_poly.type
_entity_poly.pdbx_seq_one_letter_code
_entity_poly.pdbx_strand_id
1 'polypeptide(L)'
;MALASIESPARSLPGLVYSTSWSNNDTMLIQTQYPGFYIATASDNQREADRYAGKVNEALGKIASGRSGDELLRGISSLSATRQRKLTISEIDSDDDPGTEAVLTRPQIAAYEPSDFRANKRIAKQFARGEVSSEPAGCSAIVNWNPKTSIKLSRNGSPKRLHKDPKESFAVLAHELIHARHVMAGTSKAWSGDRYNETSEAGQEELRAVGLGAYAHAYTGEPTENSIRAEQGLQARSKYKPRNA
;
A
#
# COMPACT_ATOMS: atom_id res chain seq x y z
N MET A 1 45.93 -55.22 15.19
CA MET A 1 46.06 -53.77 15.39
C MET A 1 45.29 -53.11 14.25
N ALA A 2 43.98 -52.82 14.34
CA ALA A 2 43.31 -51.79 15.18
C ALA A 2 43.97 -50.41 14.95
N LEU A 3 43.31 -49.37 14.42
CA LEU A 3 41.91 -48.95 14.52
C LEU A 3 41.40 -48.30 13.23
N ALA A 4 40.11 -48.53 12.94
CA ALA A 4 39.30 -47.73 12.05
C ALA A 4 38.85 -46.44 12.76
N SER A 5 38.79 -45.32 12.03
CA SER A 5 37.95 -44.17 12.41
C SER A 5 37.09 -43.78 11.22
N ILE A 6 35.81 -44.09 11.41
CA ILE A 6 34.65 -43.56 10.69
C ILE A 6 34.35 -42.21 11.34
N GLU A 7 34.15 -41.14 10.57
CA GLU A 7 33.30 -40.02 11.00
C GLU A 7 32.70 -39.25 9.82
N SER A 8 31.47 -38.83 10.04
CA SER A 8 30.37 -38.52 9.12
C SER A 8 30.42 -37.12 8.46
N PRO A 9 29.57 -36.84 7.45
CA PRO A 9 29.42 -35.51 6.88
C PRO A 9 28.74 -34.56 7.87
N ALA A 10 29.38 -33.42 8.16
CA ALA A 10 28.80 -32.41 9.04
C ALA A 10 27.58 -31.74 8.39
N ARG A 11 26.42 -31.97 9.00
CA ARG A 11 25.19 -31.19 8.83
C ARG A 11 25.36 -29.77 9.36
N SER A 12 24.75 -28.83 8.64
CA SER A 12 24.18 -27.53 9.05
C SER A 12 24.59 -26.90 10.38
N LEU A 13 25.07 -25.66 10.31
CA LEU A 13 24.64 -24.62 11.25
C LEU A 13 24.17 -23.37 10.50
N PRO A 14 23.05 -22.76 10.91
CA PRO A 14 22.45 -21.59 10.28
C PRO A 14 23.25 -20.35 10.65
N GLY A 15 23.93 -19.75 9.67
CA GLY A 15 24.66 -18.50 9.84
C GLY A 15 23.72 -17.30 9.89
N LEU A 16 23.47 -16.81 11.10
CA LEU A 16 23.01 -15.47 11.46
C LEU A 16 21.81 -14.92 10.66
N VAL A 17 20.62 -15.18 11.20
CA VAL A 17 19.50 -14.25 11.07
C VAL A 17 19.93 -12.96 11.76
N TYR A 18 20.21 -11.90 11.00
CA TYR A 18 20.38 -10.58 11.56
C TYR A 18 19.12 -10.23 12.35
N SER A 19 19.30 -10.07 13.65
CA SER A 19 18.39 -9.39 14.58
C SER A 19 17.84 -8.14 13.91
N THR A 20 16.56 -8.19 13.54
CA THR A 20 15.76 -7.06 13.11
C THR A 20 15.46 -6.18 14.31
N SER A 21 16.44 -5.39 14.75
CA SER A 21 16.22 -4.37 15.77
C SER A 21 16.15 -2.99 15.10
N TRP A 22 15.04 -2.71 14.42
CA TRP A 22 14.65 -1.34 14.05
C TRP A 22 13.14 -1.11 14.26
N SER A 23 12.62 -1.67 15.34
CA SER A 23 11.52 -1.16 16.16
C SER A 23 11.48 -2.06 17.41
N ASN A 24 11.62 -1.50 18.62
CA ASN A 24 11.43 -2.25 19.87
C ASN A 24 9.93 -2.53 20.16
N ASN A 25 9.12 -2.72 19.12
CA ASN A 25 7.79 -3.29 19.21
C ASN A 25 7.77 -4.44 18.19
N ASP A 26 7.54 -5.67 18.66
CA ASP A 26 7.25 -6.81 17.80
C ASP A 26 5.96 -6.52 17.02
N THR A 27 6.08 -5.89 15.84
CA THR A 27 4.93 -5.61 14.97
C THR A 27 4.32 -6.93 14.53
N MET A 28 3.13 -7.23 15.02
CA MET A 28 2.37 -8.39 14.57
C MET A 28 1.96 -8.21 13.11
N LEU A 29 2.51 -9.07 12.24
CA LEU A 29 2.11 -9.17 10.84
C LEU A 29 0.97 -10.17 10.70
N ILE A 30 -0.24 -9.68 10.46
CA ILE A 30 -1.45 -10.49 10.29
C ILE A 30 -1.77 -10.58 8.81
N GLN A 31 -1.92 -11.79 8.25
CA GLN A 31 -2.34 -11.95 6.86
C GLN A 31 -3.86 -11.72 6.76
N THR A 32 -4.30 -10.98 5.74
CA THR A 32 -5.74 -10.81 5.45
C THR A 32 -6.31 -11.99 4.68
N GLN A 33 -7.63 -12.00 4.45
CA GLN A 33 -8.25 -12.95 3.53
C GLN A 33 -7.83 -12.76 2.05
N TYR A 34 -7.19 -11.63 1.71
CA TYR A 34 -6.68 -11.34 0.37
C TYR A 34 -5.20 -11.72 0.26
N PRO A 35 -4.82 -12.62 -0.67
CA PRO A 35 -3.43 -13.04 -0.83
C PRO A 35 -2.49 -11.86 -1.13
N GLY A 36 -1.36 -11.79 -0.42
CA GLY A 36 -0.37 -10.72 -0.60
C GLY A 36 -0.61 -9.45 0.21
N PHE A 37 -1.72 -9.38 0.94
CA PHE A 37 -2.07 -8.29 1.85
C PHE A 37 -1.78 -8.71 3.29
N TYR A 38 -1.04 -7.86 3.99
CA TYR A 38 -0.69 -8.02 5.40
C TYR A 38 -1.12 -6.80 6.18
N ILE A 39 -1.27 -6.96 7.49
CA ILE A 39 -1.66 -5.91 8.43
C ILE A 39 -0.51 -5.73 9.41
N ALA A 40 -0.12 -4.50 9.64
CA ALA A 40 0.81 -4.10 10.69
C ALA A 40 0.09 -3.18 11.68
N THR A 41 0.18 -3.51 12.96
CA THR A 41 -0.40 -2.74 14.06
C THR A 41 0.71 -2.14 14.91
N ALA A 42 0.51 -0.91 15.38
CA ALA A 42 1.40 -0.28 16.35
C ALA A 42 1.17 -0.79 17.78
N SER A 43 0.01 -1.40 18.04
CA SER A 43 -0.36 -1.92 19.35
C SER A 43 0.33 -3.25 19.67
N ASP A 44 0.93 -3.31 20.86
CA ASP A 44 1.41 -4.52 21.53
C ASP A 44 0.28 -5.34 22.18
N ASN A 45 -0.96 -4.81 22.18
CA ASN A 45 -2.13 -5.46 22.72
C ASN A 45 -2.85 -6.28 21.63
N GLN A 46 -2.88 -7.62 21.80
CA GLN A 46 -3.54 -8.54 20.87
C GLN A 46 -4.99 -8.16 20.57
N ARG A 47 -5.76 -7.69 21.56
CA ARG A 47 -7.16 -7.34 21.36
C ARG A 47 -7.32 -6.12 20.46
N GLU A 48 -6.46 -5.12 20.61
CA GLU A 48 -6.48 -3.94 19.75
C GLU A 48 -5.97 -4.28 18.34
N ALA A 49 -4.93 -5.12 18.24
CA ALA A 49 -4.46 -5.68 16.98
C ALA A 49 -5.59 -6.41 16.22
N ASP A 50 -6.35 -7.26 16.90
CA ASP A 50 -7.48 -7.99 16.32
C ASP A 50 -8.62 -7.05 15.90
N ARG A 51 -8.86 -5.98 16.67
CA ARG A 51 -9.85 -4.96 16.30
C ARG A 51 -9.44 -4.22 15.03
N TYR A 52 -8.20 -3.78 14.93
CA TYR A 52 -7.69 -3.11 13.73
C TYR A 52 -7.76 -4.07 12.53
N ALA A 53 -7.33 -5.33 12.72
CA ALA A 53 -7.42 -6.35 11.69
C ALA A 53 -8.85 -6.60 11.21
N GLY A 54 -9.82 -6.61 12.13
CA GLY A 54 -11.24 -6.66 11.80
C GLY A 54 -11.67 -5.48 10.91
N LYS A 55 -11.24 -4.25 11.24
CA LYS A 55 -11.57 -3.06 10.45
C LYS A 55 -10.95 -3.03 9.07
N VAL A 56 -9.71 -3.52 8.94
CA VAL A 56 -9.07 -3.68 7.62
C VAL A 56 -9.84 -4.70 6.78
N ASN A 57 -10.16 -5.88 7.33
CA ASN A 57 -10.90 -6.89 6.58
C ASN A 57 -12.33 -6.44 6.21
N GLU A 58 -13.04 -5.74 7.10
CA GLU A 58 -14.34 -5.12 6.80
C GLU A 58 -14.21 -4.13 5.62
N ALA A 59 -13.21 -3.26 5.64
CA ALA A 59 -12.99 -2.26 4.59
C ALA A 59 -12.60 -2.90 3.25
N LEU A 60 -11.70 -3.89 3.26
CA LEU A 60 -11.33 -4.64 2.06
C LEU A 60 -12.53 -5.42 1.50
N GLY A 61 -13.35 -6.05 2.37
CA GLY A 61 -14.61 -6.68 1.98
C GLY A 61 -15.59 -5.71 1.31
N LYS A 62 -15.71 -4.49 1.84
CA LYS A 62 -16.53 -3.45 1.23
C LYS A 62 -16.00 -3.02 -0.13
N ILE A 63 -14.69 -2.82 -0.26
CA ILE A 63 -14.04 -2.53 -1.55
C ILE A 63 -14.32 -3.66 -2.56
N ALA A 64 -14.09 -4.92 -2.18
CA ALA A 64 -14.27 -6.07 -3.05
C ALA A 64 -15.73 -6.39 -3.43
N SER A 65 -16.71 -5.75 -2.78
CA SER A 65 -18.13 -6.02 -3.07
C SER A 65 -18.58 -5.49 -4.44
N GLY A 66 -17.83 -4.57 -5.03
CA GLY A 66 -18.00 -4.07 -6.39
C GLY A 66 -16.94 -4.63 -7.35
N ARG A 67 -17.21 -4.54 -8.66
CA ARG A 67 -16.32 -5.06 -9.72
C ARG A 67 -14.99 -4.33 -9.75
N SER A 68 -15.01 -2.99 -9.74
CA SER A 68 -13.84 -2.13 -9.78
C SER A 68 -12.96 -2.36 -8.55
N GLY A 69 -13.56 -2.49 -7.37
CA GLY A 69 -12.81 -2.78 -6.15
C GLY A 69 -12.24 -4.21 -6.13
N ASP A 70 -12.99 -5.23 -6.55
CA ASP A 70 -12.48 -6.61 -6.69
C ASP A 70 -11.29 -6.68 -7.67
N GLU A 71 -11.40 -5.99 -8.81
CA GLU A 71 -10.33 -5.90 -9.80
C GLU A 71 -9.06 -5.26 -9.25
N LEU A 72 -9.18 -4.19 -8.45
CA LEU A 72 -8.06 -3.57 -7.75
C LEU A 72 -7.34 -4.57 -6.84
N LEU A 73 -8.08 -5.27 -5.98
CA LEU A 73 -7.49 -6.21 -5.01
C LEU A 73 -6.84 -7.40 -5.72
N ARG A 74 -7.50 -7.96 -6.75
CA ARG A 74 -6.91 -9.03 -7.57
C ARG A 74 -5.64 -8.60 -8.28
N GLY A 75 -5.61 -7.37 -8.80
CA GLY A 75 -4.41 -6.80 -9.42
C GLY A 75 -3.23 -6.77 -8.45
N ILE A 76 -3.46 -6.34 -7.22
CA ILE A 76 -2.44 -6.32 -6.16
C ILE A 76 -2.01 -7.74 -5.77
N SER A 77 -2.96 -8.68 -5.58
CA SER A 77 -2.66 -10.09 -5.29
C SER A 77 -1.84 -10.74 -6.40
N SER A 78 -2.13 -10.42 -7.67
CA SER A 78 -1.37 -10.91 -8.82
C SER A 78 0.07 -10.40 -8.83
N LEU A 79 0.27 -9.09 -8.57
CA LEU A 79 1.61 -8.50 -8.41
C LEU A 79 2.37 -9.15 -7.25
N SER A 80 1.68 -9.46 -6.14
CA SER A 80 2.28 -10.14 -5.01
C SER A 80 2.75 -11.56 -5.37
N ALA A 81 1.88 -12.37 -5.96
CA ALA A 81 2.16 -13.77 -6.28
C ALA A 81 3.25 -13.91 -7.35
N THR A 82 3.19 -13.09 -8.41
CA THR A 82 4.09 -13.24 -9.56
C THR A 82 5.44 -12.55 -9.38
N ARG A 83 5.51 -11.50 -8.53
CA ARG A 83 6.70 -10.65 -8.38
C ARG A 83 7.30 -10.62 -6.97
N GLN A 84 6.82 -11.48 -6.06
CA GLN A 84 7.26 -11.54 -4.64
C GLN A 84 7.16 -10.20 -3.91
N ARG A 85 6.15 -9.40 -4.27
CA ARG A 85 5.85 -8.10 -3.65
C ARG A 85 4.87 -8.30 -2.51
N LYS A 86 4.93 -7.43 -1.51
CA LYS A 86 3.98 -7.42 -0.40
C LYS A 86 3.30 -6.07 -0.32
N LEU A 87 2.03 -6.09 0.02
CA LEU A 87 1.30 -4.92 0.48
C LEU A 87 1.06 -5.06 1.97
N THR A 88 1.48 -4.07 2.74
CA THR A 88 1.20 -3.99 4.18
C THR A 88 0.28 -2.81 4.44
N ILE A 89 -0.84 -3.04 5.11
CA ILE A 89 -1.72 -1.98 5.63
C ILE A 89 -1.30 -1.73 7.07
N SER A 90 -0.73 -0.55 7.32
CA SER A 90 -0.21 -0.15 8.63
C SER A 90 -1.18 0.78 9.35
N GLU A 91 -1.42 0.49 10.62
CA GLU A 91 -2.17 1.39 11.50
C GLU A 91 -1.40 2.70 11.71
N ILE A 92 -2.13 3.81 11.67
CA ILE A 92 -1.65 5.16 12.02
C ILE A 92 -2.64 5.84 12.94
N ASP A 93 -2.16 6.85 13.67
CA ASP A 93 -3.01 7.64 14.56
C ASP A 93 -4.00 8.50 13.78
N SER A 94 -5.04 8.97 14.47
CA SER A 94 -6.11 9.73 13.82
C SER A 94 -5.73 11.15 13.40
N ASP A 95 -4.53 11.58 13.81
CA ASP A 95 -3.95 12.89 13.50
C ASP A 95 -2.88 12.77 12.40
N ASP A 96 -2.52 11.55 12.01
CA ASP A 96 -1.65 11.28 10.87
C ASP A 96 -2.44 11.22 9.56
N ASP A 97 -1.82 11.69 8.49
CA ASP A 97 -2.39 11.61 7.16
C ASP A 97 -2.21 10.20 6.56
N PRO A 98 -3.27 9.61 5.98
CA PRO A 98 -3.15 8.40 5.18
C PRO A 98 -2.18 8.62 4.01
N GLY A 99 -1.50 7.54 3.62
CA GLY A 99 -0.54 7.62 2.53
C GLY A 99 0.06 6.28 2.15
N THR A 100 0.66 6.27 0.96
CA THR A 100 1.33 5.10 0.41
C THR A 100 2.83 5.30 0.34
N GLU A 101 3.59 4.35 0.89
CA GLU A 101 5.05 4.32 0.85
C GLU A 101 5.56 3.17 -0.02
N ALA A 102 6.61 3.44 -0.79
CA ALA A 102 7.37 2.42 -1.50
C ALA A 102 8.44 1.82 -0.59
N VAL A 103 8.55 0.50 -0.53
CA VAL A 103 9.59 -0.22 0.20
C VAL A 103 10.16 -1.37 -0.62
N LEU A 104 11.44 -1.66 -0.45
CA LEU A 104 12.11 -2.72 -1.20
C LEU A 104 11.55 -4.09 -0.85
N THR A 105 11.46 -4.96 -1.86
CA THR A 105 11.23 -6.39 -1.69
C THR A 105 12.44 -7.06 -1.03
N ARG A 106 12.27 -8.28 -0.49
CA ARG A 106 13.40 -9.02 0.12
C ARG A 106 14.58 -9.23 -0.85
N PRO A 107 14.38 -9.62 -2.12
CA PRO A 107 15.49 -9.69 -3.08
C PRO A 107 16.16 -8.34 -3.34
N GLN A 108 15.38 -7.24 -3.40
CA GLN A 108 15.95 -5.89 -3.57
C GLN A 108 16.74 -5.44 -2.33
N ILE A 109 16.30 -5.77 -1.12
CA ILE A 109 17.07 -5.50 0.11
C ILE A 109 18.42 -6.23 0.06
N ALA A 110 18.42 -7.50 -0.33
CA ALA A 110 19.65 -8.29 -0.45
C ALA A 110 20.60 -7.75 -1.55
N ALA A 111 20.06 -7.18 -2.63
CA ALA A 111 20.85 -6.66 -3.74
C ALA A 111 21.41 -5.25 -3.51
N TYR A 112 20.69 -4.39 -2.76
CA TYR A 112 21.03 -2.98 -2.58
C TYR A 112 21.49 -2.61 -1.17
N GLU A 113 21.31 -3.52 -0.19
CA GLU A 113 21.78 -3.39 1.19
C GLU A 113 21.54 -1.99 1.80
N PRO A 114 20.27 -1.51 1.87
CA PRO A 114 19.99 -0.19 2.42
C PRO A 114 20.46 -0.07 3.87
N SER A 115 21.16 1.03 4.20
CA SER A 115 21.70 1.29 5.54
C SER A 115 20.63 1.38 6.63
N ASP A 116 19.43 1.83 6.26
CA ASP A 116 18.31 2.10 7.15
C ASP A 116 16.99 2.15 6.37
N PHE A 117 15.87 2.34 7.08
CA PHE A 117 14.54 2.40 6.48
C PHE A 117 14.37 3.60 5.53
N ARG A 118 15.02 4.74 5.79
CA ARG A 118 14.95 5.91 4.91
C ARG A 118 15.68 5.64 3.60
N ALA A 119 16.84 4.99 3.65
CA ALA A 119 17.59 4.54 2.49
C ALA A 119 16.77 3.53 1.68
N ASN A 120 16.11 2.57 2.35
CA ASN A 120 15.19 1.62 1.72
C ASN A 120 14.11 2.36 0.91
N LYS A 121 13.37 3.28 1.53
CA LYS A 121 12.30 4.05 0.84
C LYS A 121 12.83 4.86 -0.34
N ARG A 122 13.99 5.50 -0.19
CA ARG A 122 14.60 6.29 -1.27
C ARG A 122 14.94 5.44 -2.49
N ILE A 123 15.51 4.25 -2.30
CA ILE A 123 15.83 3.32 -3.39
C ILE A 123 14.54 2.76 -3.99
N ALA A 124 13.58 2.37 -3.14
CA ALA A 124 12.30 1.80 -3.58
C ALA A 124 11.51 2.74 -4.50
N LYS A 125 11.58 4.06 -4.28
CA LYS A 125 10.94 5.06 -5.17
C LYS A 125 11.42 4.97 -6.62
N GLN A 126 12.69 4.63 -6.86
CA GLN A 126 13.22 4.48 -8.23
C GLN A 126 12.57 3.29 -8.93
N PHE A 127 12.39 2.17 -8.22
CA PHE A 127 11.66 1.01 -8.73
C PHE A 127 10.17 1.32 -8.95
N ALA A 128 9.54 2.01 -8.00
CA ALA A 128 8.13 2.38 -8.06
C ALA A 128 7.80 3.29 -9.24
N ARG A 129 8.75 4.12 -9.68
CA ARG A 129 8.64 5.03 -10.83
C ARG A 129 9.14 4.42 -12.15
N GLY A 130 9.62 3.18 -12.14
CA GLY A 130 10.16 2.53 -13.33
C GLY A 130 11.47 3.16 -13.84
N GLU A 131 12.21 3.87 -12.99
CA GLU A 131 13.47 4.53 -13.35
C GLU A 131 14.65 3.56 -13.42
N VAL A 132 14.49 2.37 -12.83
CA VAL A 132 15.49 1.29 -12.88
C VAL A 132 15.09 0.32 -13.99
N SER A 133 16.00 0.09 -14.93
CA SER A 133 15.82 -0.78 -16.10
C SER A 133 15.79 -2.29 -15.80
N SER A 134 15.43 -2.67 -14.57
CA SER A 134 15.28 -4.07 -14.18
C SER A 134 13.83 -4.51 -14.38
N GLU A 135 13.56 -5.30 -15.42
CA GLU A 135 12.26 -5.93 -15.59
C GLU A 135 12.15 -7.19 -14.72
N PRO A 136 11.09 -7.33 -13.91
CA PRO A 136 9.97 -6.39 -13.74
C PRO A 136 10.25 -5.22 -12.79
N ALA A 137 9.96 -3.99 -13.23
CA ALA A 137 10.02 -2.79 -12.38
C ALA A 137 8.93 -2.83 -11.27
N GLY A 138 9.12 -2.06 -10.20
CA GLY A 138 8.24 -1.99 -9.02
C GLY A 138 8.82 -2.63 -7.75
N CYS A 139 8.15 -2.40 -6.62
CA CYS A 139 8.60 -2.85 -5.30
C CYS A 139 7.41 -3.23 -4.39
N SER A 140 7.65 -3.45 -3.10
CA SER A 140 6.56 -3.62 -2.12
C SER A 140 5.98 -2.25 -1.73
N ALA A 141 4.82 -2.25 -1.11
CA ALA A 141 4.15 -1.03 -0.66
C ALA A 141 3.65 -1.14 0.79
N ILE A 142 3.65 -0.01 1.49
CA ILE A 142 2.98 0.17 2.78
C ILE A 142 1.87 1.20 2.59
N VAL A 143 0.65 0.86 2.98
CA VAL A 143 -0.49 1.77 3.04
C VAL A 143 -0.77 2.11 4.49
N ASN A 144 -0.52 3.36 4.85
CA ASN A 144 -0.79 3.90 6.17
C ASN A 144 -2.25 4.34 6.23
N TRP A 145 -3.05 3.75 7.13
CA TRP A 145 -4.49 4.00 7.17
C TRP A 145 -5.09 3.89 8.56
N ASN A 146 -5.96 4.85 8.89
CA ASN A 146 -6.79 4.86 10.08
C ASN A 146 -8.26 4.57 9.70
N PRO A 147 -8.95 3.61 10.36
CA PRO A 147 -10.30 3.21 10.02
C PRO A 147 -11.37 4.27 10.30
N LYS A 148 -11.01 5.38 10.94
CA LYS A 148 -11.91 6.52 11.18
C LYS A 148 -11.73 7.60 10.11
N THR A 149 -10.60 7.65 9.40
CA THR A 149 -10.28 8.74 8.48
C THR A 149 -11.07 8.63 7.17
N SER A 150 -11.77 9.72 6.84
CA SER A 150 -12.62 9.87 5.65
C SER A 150 -12.47 11.27 5.07
N ILE A 151 -13.02 11.52 3.88
CA ILE A 151 -13.00 12.85 3.25
C ILE A 151 -14.42 13.38 3.16
N LYS A 152 -14.68 14.54 3.76
CA LYS A 152 -15.98 15.20 3.60
C LYS A 152 -16.04 15.94 2.27
N LEU A 153 -17.03 15.59 1.44
CA LEU A 153 -17.29 16.26 0.17
C LEU A 153 -18.38 17.35 0.32
N SER A 154 -18.29 18.38 -0.51
CA SER A 154 -19.39 19.32 -0.77
C SER A 154 -20.44 18.70 -1.68
N ARG A 155 -21.60 19.37 -1.81
CA ARG A 155 -22.69 18.93 -2.70
C ARG A 155 -22.26 18.73 -4.16
N ASN A 156 -21.21 19.40 -4.63
CA ASN A 156 -20.66 19.22 -5.98
C ASN A 156 -19.45 18.26 -6.02
N GLY A 157 -19.22 17.46 -4.99
CA GLY A 157 -18.14 16.47 -4.93
C GLY A 157 -16.74 17.04 -4.66
N SER A 158 -16.61 18.33 -4.34
CA SER A 158 -15.29 18.90 -4.03
C SER A 158 -14.89 18.54 -2.59
N PRO A 159 -13.65 18.09 -2.35
CA PRO A 159 -13.16 17.85 -1.00
C PRO A 159 -13.20 19.13 -0.17
N LYS A 160 -13.62 19.03 1.10
CA LYS A 160 -13.61 20.16 2.06
C LYS A 160 -12.48 20.02 3.07
N ARG A 161 -12.40 18.87 3.73
CA ARG A 161 -11.41 18.53 4.76
C ARG A 161 -11.47 17.03 5.06
N LEU A 162 -10.47 16.53 5.79
CA LEU A 162 -10.58 15.25 6.47
C LEU A 162 -11.74 15.28 7.47
N HIS A 163 -12.35 14.12 7.63
CA HIS A 163 -13.50 13.88 8.50
C HIS A 163 -13.33 12.53 9.17
N LYS A 164 -14.03 12.33 10.30
CA LYS A 164 -14.02 11.07 11.03
C LYS A 164 -15.35 10.33 10.82
N ASP A 165 -15.52 9.67 9.67
CA ASP A 165 -16.68 8.81 9.36
C ASP A 165 -16.22 7.41 8.95
N PRO A 166 -16.34 6.42 9.86
CA PRO A 166 -15.98 5.03 9.58
C PRO A 166 -16.78 4.38 8.43
N LYS A 167 -17.94 4.92 8.04
CA LYS A 167 -18.74 4.36 6.93
C LYS A 167 -18.15 4.68 5.55
N GLU A 168 -17.40 5.78 5.47
CA GLU A 168 -16.74 6.26 4.25
C GLU A 168 -15.21 6.07 4.27
N SER A 169 -14.62 5.65 5.40
CA SER A 169 -13.16 5.53 5.54
C SER A 169 -12.54 4.52 4.57
N PHE A 170 -13.29 3.49 4.15
CA PHE A 170 -12.86 2.55 3.12
C PHE A 170 -12.54 3.23 1.78
N ALA A 171 -13.15 4.37 1.46
CA ALA A 171 -12.84 5.10 0.22
C ALA A 171 -11.44 5.72 0.26
N VAL A 172 -10.98 6.13 1.45
CA VAL A 172 -9.59 6.56 1.66
C VAL A 172 -8.64 5.37 1.54
N LEU A 173 -8.98 4.23 2.13
CA LEU A 173 -8.18 3.01 1.93
C LEU A 173 -8.10 2.63 0.45
N ALA A 174 -9.22 2.68 -0.28
CA ALA A 174 -9.25 2.39 -1.71
C ALA A 174 -8.33 3.32 -2.52
N HIS A 175 -8.33 4.62 -2.19
CA HIS A 175 -7.43 5.61 -2.80
C HIS A 175 -5.96 5.22 -2.63
N GLU A 176 -5.54 4.89 -1.40
CA GLU A 176 -4.17 4.47 -1.13
C GLU A 176 -3.82 3.11 -1.77
N LEU A 177 -4.77 2.18 -1.85
CA LEU A 177 -4.56 0.90 -2.54
C LEU A 177 -4.32 1.09 -4.04
N ILE A 178 -4.92 2.09 -4.67
CA ILE A 178 -4.67 2.41 -6.08
C ILE A 178 -3.22 2.90 -6.26
N HIS A 179 -2.75 3.80 -5.40
CA HIS A 179 -1.34 4.18 -5.37
C HIS A 179 -0.43 2.99 -5.13
N ALA A 180 -0.79 2.12 -4.18
CA ALA A 180 -0.02 0.92 -3.88
C ALA A 180 0.08 -0.02 -5.08
N ARG A 181 -0.99 -0.19 -5.86
CA ARG A 181 -0.96 -0.93 -7.13
C ARG A 181 0.03 -0.31 -8.11
N HIS A 182 0.03 1.01 -8.28
CA HIS A 182 0.99 1.69 -9.17
C HIS A 182 2.44 1.55 -8.70
N VAL A 183 2.69 1.68 -7.39
CA VAL A 183 4.00 1.44 -6.76
C VAL A 183 4.46 0.01 -7.00
N MET A 184 3.58 -0.95 -6.73
CA MET A 184 3.87 -2.36 -6.93
C MET A 184 4.02 -2.71 -8.40
N ALA A 185 3.43 -1.98 -9.33
CA ALA A 185 3.60 -2.20 -10.77
C ALA A 185 4.82 -1.48 -11.36
N GLY A 186 5.45 -0.56 -10.62
CA GLY A 186 6.55 0.25 -11.14
C GLY A 186 6.10 1.36 -12.09
N THR A 187 4.85 1.82 -11.96
CA THR A 187 4.24 2.84 -12.85
C THR A 187 3.78 4.08 -12.09
N SER A 188 4.22 4.26 -10.85
CA SER A 188 3.82 5.40 -10.01
C SER A 188 4.39 6.70 -10.58
N LYS A 189 3.55 7.73 -10.65
CA LYS A 189 3.97 9.10 -10.98
C LYS A 189 4.21 9.96 -9.72
N ALA A 190 4.16 9.36 -8.53
CA ALA A 190 4.29 10.08 -7.27
C ALA A 190 5.69 10.71 -7.05
N TRP A 191 5.76 11.59 -6.06
CA TRP A 191 6.98 12.23 -5.50
C TRP A 191 7.73 13.23 -6.38
N SER A 192 7.36 13.37 -7.66
CA SER A 192 7.95 14.33 -8.59
C SER A 192 7.00 15.51 -8.83
N GLY A 193 7.35 16.68 -8.28
CA GLY A 193 6.55 17.89 -8.35
C GLY A 193 5.45 18.01 -7.28
N ASP A 194 4.60 19.03 -7.43
CA ASP A 194 3.51 19.33 -6.48
C ASP A 194 2.25 18.51 -6.80
N ARG A 195 1.82 17.66 -5.87
CA ARG A 195 0.60 16.84 -5.97
C ARG A 195 -0.69 17.65 -6.16
N TYR A 196 -0.65 18.95 -5.87
CA TYR A 196 -1.77 19.85 -6.07
C TYR A 196 -1.73 20.61 -7.40
N ASN A 197 -0.62 20.50 -8.14
CA ASN A 197 -0.50 20.97 -9.50
C ASN A 197 -0.80 19.79 -10.45
N GLU A 198 -1.96 19.81 -11.07
CA GLU A 198 -2.46 18.80 -12.02
C GLU A 198 -1.52 18.55 -13.23
N THR A 199 -0.62 19.50 -13.52
CA THR A 199 0.37 19.35 -14.61
C THR A 199 1.64 18.62 -14.19
N SER A 200 1.90 18.48 -12.88
CA SER A 200 3.05 17.73 -12.37
C SER A 200 2.80 16.22 -12.40
N GLU A 201 3.86 15.40 -12.35
CA GLU A 201 3.71 13.94 -12.26
C GLU A 201 2.94 13.54 -10.99
N ALA A 202 3.29 14.14 -9.85
CA ALA A 202 2.59 13.89 -8.60
C ALA A 202 1.10 14.28 -8.69
N GLY A 203 0.75 15.41 -9.33
CA GLY A 203 -0.65 15.79 -9.52
C GLY A 203 -1.40 14.85 -10.46
N GLN A 204 -0.74 14.37 -11.52
CA GLN A 204 -1.30 13.37 -12.42
C GLN A 204 -1.55 12.03 -11.70
N GLU A 205 -0.68 11.64 -10.76
CA GLU A 205 -0.88 10.43 -9.95
C GLU A 205 -2.17 10.52 -9.12
N GLU A 206 -2.43 11.67 -8.52
CA GLU A 206 -3.64 11.92 -7.73
C GLU A 206 -4.89 11.95 -8.60
N LEU A 207 -4.83 12.61 -9.77
CA LEU A 207 -5.93 12.58 -10.75
C LEU A 207 -6.22 11.15 -11.23
N ARG A 208 -5.17 10.35 -11.41
CA ARG A 208 -5.27 8.94 -11.79
C ARG A 208 -5.91 8.10 -10.69
N ALA A 209 -5.50 8.29 -9.44
CA ALA A 209 -6.09 7.58 -8.30
C ALA A 209 -7.56 7.96 -8.07
N VAL A 210 -7.91 9.24 -8.17
CA VAL A 210 -9.31 9.67 -8.02
C VAL A 210 -10.17 9.23 -9.20
N GLY A 211 -9.61 9.18 -10.41
CA GLY A 211 -10.36 8.91 -11.65
C GLY A 211 -10.98 10.17 -12.23
N LEU A 212 -10.17 11.22 -12.41
CA LEU A 212 -10.60 12.52 -12.94
C LEU A 212 -10.12 12.74 -14.37
N GLY A 213 -10.95 13.44 -15.17
CA GLY A 213 -10.60 13.81 -16.54
C GLY A 213 -10.30 12.59 -17.42
N ALA A 214 -9.13 12.60 -18.06
CA ALA A 214 -8.67 11.50 -18.92
C ALA A 214 -8.45 10.18 -18.17
N TYR A 215 -8.41 10.20 -16.83
CA TYR A 215 -8.24 9.02 -16.00
C TYR A 215 -9.55 8.42 -15.47
N ALA A 216 -10.70 8.96 -15.88
CA ALA A 216 -11.98 8.41 -15.44
C ALA A 216 -12.14 6.94 -15.87
N HIS A 217 -12.66 6.10 -14.96
CA HIS A 217 -12.86 4.66 -15.20
C HIS A 217 -13.62 4.36 -16.50
N ALA A 218 -14.60 5.18 -16.87
CA ALA A 218 -15.36 5.02 -18.10
C ALA A 218 -14.49 5.09 -19.38
N TYR A 219 -13.32 5.73 -19.32
CA TYR A 219 -12.37 5.84 -20.43
C TYR A 219 -11.23 4.83 -20.34
N THR A 220 -10.72 4.57 -19.14
CA THR A 220 -9.52 3.74 -18.94
C THR A 220 -9.82 2.29 -18.63
N GLY A 221 -10.99 1.98 -18.07
CA GLY A 221 -11.33 0.68 -17.49
C GLY A 221 -10.60 0.38 -16.17
N GLU A 222 -9.59 1.18 -15.78
CA GLU A 222 -8.80 0.96 -14.57
C GLU A 222 -9.60 1.30 -13.30
N PRO A 223 -9.38 0.59 -12.18
CA PRO A 223 -9.97 0.95 -10.90
C PRO A 223 -9.54 2.34 -10.41
N THR A 224 -10.51 3.12 -9.91
CA THR A 224 -10.32 4.48 -9.39
C THR A 224 -11.10 4.65 -8.09
N GLU A 225 -10.78 5.67 -7.30
CA GLU A 225 -11.57 6.02 -6.11
C GLU A 225 -13.03 6.27 -6.52
N ASN A 226 -13.27 7.01 -7.60
CA ASN A 226 -14.62 7.35 -8.05
C ASN A 226 -15.42 6.14 -8.53
N SER A 227 -14.81 5.17 -9.22
CA SER A 227 -15.52 3.94 -9.61
C SER A 227 -15.90 3.12 -8.39
N ILE A 228 -15.01 2.99 -7.41
CA ILE A 228 -15.30 2.28 -6.15
C ILE A 228 -16.35 3.02 -5.31
N ARG A 229 -16.31 4.35 -5.26
CA ARG A 229 -17.36 5.17 -4.61
C ARG A 229 -18.73 4.94 -5.27
N ALA A 230 -18.78 4.91 -6.60
CA ALA A 230 -20.02 4.70 -7.35
C ALA A 230 -20.66 3.34 -7.05
N GLU A 231 -19.85 2.27 -6.94
CA GLU A 231 -20.33 0.92 -6.58
C GLU A 231 -20.99 0.87 -5.19
N GLN A 232 -20.65 1.81 -4.31
CA GLN A 232 -21.17 1.90 -2.94
C GLN A 232 -22.24 2.99 -2.78
N GLY A 233 -22.69 3.59 -3.87
CA GLY A 233 -23.66 4.69 -3.85
C GLY A 233 -23.14 5.97 -3.20
N LEU A 234 -21.81 6.14 -3.09
CA LEU A 234 -21.19 7.34 -2.56
C LEU A 234 -21.05 8.42 -3.63
N GLN A 235 -21.11 9.67 -3.19
CA GLN A 235 -20.83 10.81 -4.06
C GLN A 235 -19.39 10.75 -4.59
N ALA A 236 -19.19 10.89 -5.90
CA ALA A 236 -17.88 10.98 -6.52
C ALA A 236 -17.16 12.29 -6.15
N ARG A 237 -15.82 12.23 -6.07
CA ARG A 237 -14.97 13.40 -6.02
C ARG A 237 -14.96 14.07 -7.39
N SER A 238 -15.18 15.38 -7.41
CA SER A 238 -15.07 16.20 -8.63
C SER A 238 -13.69 16.84 -8.80
N LYS A 239 -12.88 16.83 -7.74
CA LYS A 239 -11.53 17.42 -7.68
C LYS A 239 -10.66 16.66 -6.71
N TYR A 240 -9.36 16.76 -6.92
CA TYR A 240 -8.40 16.23 -5.97
C TYR A 240 -8.29 17.08 -4.70
N LYS A 241 -8.12 18.40 -4.81
CA LYS A 241 -8.04 19.28 -3.62
C LYS A 241 -9.23 20.26 -3.49
N PRO A 242 -9.51 20.76 -2.27
CA PRO A 242 -10.39 21.91 -2.09
C PRO A 242 -9.87 23.12 -2.89
N ARG A 243 -10.77 24.01 -3.30
CA ARG A 243 -10.43 25.21 -4.10
C ARG A 243 -9.50 26.21 -3.39
N ASN A 244 -9.30 26.08 -2.08
CA ASN A 244 -8.50 26.98 -1.23
C ASN A 244 -7.48 26.22 -0.36
N ALA A 245 -6.77 25.24 -0.93
CA ALA A 245 -5.59 24.64 -0.31
C ALA A 245 -4.33 25.22 -0.97
#